data_AF-A0A1B3ZDU1-F1
#
_entry.id   AF-A0A1B3ZDU1-F1
#
_cell.length_a   1.000
_cell.length_b   1.000
_cell.length_c   1.000
_cell.angle_alpha   90.00
_cell.angle_beta   90.00
_cell.angle_gamma   90.00
#
_symmetry.space_group_name_H-M   'P 1'
#
loop_
_entity.id
_entity.type
_entity.pdbx_description
1 polymer ?
#
loop_
_entity_poly.entity_id
_entity_poly.type
_entity_poly.pdbx_seq_one_letter_code
_entity_poly.pdbx_strand_id
1 'polypeptide(L)'
;MGERSLFAKTASEQRWTEKAQVDLLLRYIENQDSAGAFEDFLAEQCADISSLIHDPADRFLWAVAEELEHAGLIHRSEFQSFCADSFETMTVGQAADFWRMHEGN
;
A
#
# COMPACT_ATOMS: atom_id res chain seq x y z
N MET A 1 12.82 -26.26 -0.64
CA MET A 1 12.03 -25.41 -1.55
C MET A 1 13.04 -24.49 -2.23
N GLY A 2 13.06 -24.40 -3.56
CA GLY A 2 14.08 -23.58 -4.26
C GLY A 2 13.75 -22.09 -4.22
N GLU A 3 14.77 -21.22 -4.34
CA GLU A 3 14.66 -19.76 -4.28
C GLU A 3 13.62 -19.20 -5.27
N ARG A 4 13.51 -19.81 -6.45
CA ARG A 4 12.48 -19.48 -7.46
C ARG A 4 11.05 -19.73 -6.99
N SER A 5 10.83 -20.80 -6.23
CA SER A 5 9.49 -21.13 -5.71
C SER A 5 9.09 -20.20 -4.56
N LEU A 6 10.05 -19.77 -3.74
CA LEU A 6 9.81 -18.79 -2.68
C LEU A 6 9.44 -17.43 -3.28
N PHE A 7 10.25 -16.94 -4.24
CA PHE A 7 9.99 -15.67 -4.91
C PHE A 7 8.63 -15.62 -5.61
N ALA A 8 8.29 -16.67 -6.37
CA ALA A 8 7.00 -16.74 -7.06
C ALA A 8 5.81 -16.74 -6.08
N LYS A 9 5.96 -17.40 -4.92
CA LYS A 9 4.95 -17.40 -3.86
C LYS A 9 4.78 -16.01 -3.26
N THR A 10 5.87 -15.38 -2.83
CA THR A 10 5.86 -14.02 -2.24
C THR A 10 5.32 -12.98 -3.22
N ALA A 11 5.74 -13.02 -4.48
CA ALA A 11 5.23 -12.12 -5.51
C ALA A 11 3.72 -12.28 -5.74
N SER A 12 3.21 -13.52 -5.65
CA SER A 12 1.78 -13.79 -5.76
C SER A 12 1.00 -13.33 -4.53
N GLU A 13 1.51 -13.58 -3.33
CA GLU A 13 0.90 -13.15 -2.06
C GLU A 13 0.82 -11.63 -1.96
N GLN A 14 1.88 -10.94 -2.41
CA GLN A 14 1.98 -9.48 -2.38
C GLN A 14 1.44 -8.80 -3.64
N ARG A 15 0.87 -9.56 -4.59
CA ARG A 15 0.33 -9.09 -5.87
C ARG A 15 1.29 -8.17 -6.65
N TRP A 16 2.57 -8.50 -6.66
CA TRP A 16 3.57 -7.69 -7.36
C TRP A 16 3.39 -7.75 -8.88
N THR A 17 3.42 -6.58 -9.51
CA THR A 17 3.44 -6.49 -10.97
C THR A 17 4.76 -7.03 -11.53
N GLU A 18 4.77 -7.49 -12.79
CA GLU A 18 6.00 -7.97 -13.44
C GLU A 18 7.13 -6.93 -13.38
N LYS A 19 6.79 -5.64 -13.50
CA LYS A 19 7.75 -4.54 -13.38
C LYS A 19 8.38 -4.48 -12.00
N ALA A 20 7.58 -4.60 -10.93
CA ALA A 20 8.09 -4.62 -9.56
C ALA A 20 8.96 -5.86 -9.29
N GLN A 21 8.60 -7.03 -9.84
CA GLN A 21 9.39 -8.24 -9.73
C GLN A 21 10.76 -8.11 -10.41
N VAL A 22 10.80 -7.51 -11.61
CA VAL A 22 12.04 -7.28 -12.35
C VAL A 22 12.94 -6.25 -11.66
N ASP A 23 12.39 -5.14 -11.17
CA ASP A 23 13.15 -4.11 -10.45
C ASP A 23 13.82 -4.70 -9.19
N LEU A 24 13.09 -5.56 -8.47
CA LEU A 24 13.57 -6.20 -7.25
C LEU A 24 14.67 -7.22 -7.53
N LEU A 25 14.56 -7.99 -8.61
CA LEU A 25 15.61 -8.92 -9.05
C LEU A 25 16.87 -8.18 -9.50
N LEU A 26 16.74 -7.03 -10.16
CA LEU A 26 17.87 -6.19 -10.55
C LEU A 26 18.60 -5.63 -9.33
N ARG A 27 17.87 -5.10 -8.35
CA ARG A 27 18.45 -4.62 -7.08
C ARG A 27 19.14 -5.73 -6.31
N TYR A 28 18.57 -6.94 -6.33
CA TYR A 28 19.20 -8.10 -5.69
C TYR A 28 20.51 -8.49 -6.38
N ILE A 29 20.57 -8.45 -7.71
CA ILE A 29 21.79 -8.70 -8.49
C ILE A 29 22.87 -7.64 -8.17
N GLU A 30 22.48 -6.39 -7.97
CA GLU A 30 23.38 -5.29 -7.61
C GLU A 30 23.95 -5.41 -6.17
N ASN A 31 23.29 -6.16 -5.28
CA ASN A 31 23.65 -6.31 -3.85
C ASN A 31 24.22 -7.69 -3.46
N GLN A 32 24.70 -8.50 -4.41
CA GLN A 32 25.15 -9.87 -4.11
C GLN A 32 26.47 -9.97 -3.33
N ASP A 33 26.39 -10.40 -2.07
CA ASP A 33 27.54 -10.99 -1.34
C ASP A 33 27.25 -12.43 -0.80
N SER A 34 25.99 -12.88 -0.67
CA SER A 34 25.65 -14.28 -0.32
C SER A 34 24.14 -14.58 -0.46
N ALA A 35 23.78 -15.84 -0.74
CA ALA A 35 22.37 -16.30 -0.83
C ALA A 35 21.58 -16.12 0.48
N GLY A 36 22.25 -16.13 1.64
CA GLY A 36 21.61 -15.85 2.94
C GLY A 36 21.14 -14.40 3.09
N ALA A 37 21.75 -13.47 2.34
CA ALA A 37 21.36 -12.07 2.35
C ALA A 37 20.05 -11.81 1.59
N PHE A 38 19.52 -12.77 0.84
CA PHE A 38 18.27 -12.58 0.09
C PHE A 38 17.04 -12.55 0.98
N GLU A 39 16.96 -13.44 1.98
CA GLU A 39 15.83 -13.46 2.92
C GLU A 39 15.84 -12.21 3.81
N ASP A 40 17.01 -11.81 4.31
CA ASP A 40 17.15 -10.57 5.09
C ASP A 40 16.86 -9.32 4.25
N PHE A 41 17.34 -9.28 2.99
CA PHE A 41 17.01 -8.19 2.07
C PHE A 41 15.52 -8.14 1.74
N LEU A 42 14.86 -9.28 1.52
CA LEU A 42 13.42 -9.33 1.31
C LEU A 42 12.64 -8.88 2.56
N ALA A 43 13.08 -9.25 3.76
CA ALA A 43 12.48 -8.81 5.01
C ALA A 43 12.65 -7.29 5.23
N GLU A 44 13.84 -6.77 4.97
CA GLU A 44 14.16 -5.34 5.07
C GLU A 44 13.37 -4.52 4.06
N GLN A 45 13.32 -4.94 2.80
CA GLN A 45 12.51 -4.27 1.76
C GLN A 45 11.02 -4.36 2.04
N CYS A 46 10.51 -5.48 2.59
CA CYS A 46 9.10 -5.58 2.97
C CYS A 46 8.74 -4.63 4.13
N ALA A 47 9.65 -4.44 5.10
CA ALA A 47 9.47 -3.51 6.20
C ALA A 47 9.59 -2.04 5.73
N ASP A 48 10.53 -1.74 4.83
CA ASP A 48 10.78 -0.40 4.29
C ASP A 48 9.63 0.05 3.36
N ILE A 49 9.13 -0.83 2.49
CA ILE A 49 7.93 -0.57 1.67
C ILE A 49 6.70 -0.37 2.57
N SER A 50 6.56 -1.14 3.65
CA SER A 50 5.46 -0.94 4.62
C SER A 50 5.62 0.34 5.46
N SER A 51 6.83 0.88 5.58
CA SER A 51 7.13 2.10 6.35
C SER A 51 7.09 3.37 5.47
N LEU A 52 7.33 3.25 4.17
CA LEU A 52 7.20 4.33 3.18
C LEU A 52 5.76 4.49 2.66
N ILE A 53 4.91 3.48 2.86
CA ILE A 53 3.52 3.47 2.41
C ILE A 53 2.61 3.49 3.63
N HIS A 54 2.44 4.68 4.22
CA HIS A 54 1.14 5.26 4.56
C HIS A 54 1.38 6.42 5.53
N ASP A 55 1.44 7.63 4.98
CA ASP A 55 1.09 8.81 5.74
C ASP A 55 -0.24 8.53 6.48
N PRO A 56 -0.41 8.94 7.75
CA PRO A 56 -1.63 8.67 8.50
C PRO A 56 -2.88 9.17 7.77
N ALA A 57 -2.79 10.25 6.99
CA ALA A 57 -3.87 10.74 6.14
C ALA A 57 -4.14 9.80 4.95
N ASP A 58 -3.10 9.23 4.34
CA ASP A 58 -3.25 8.22 3.27
C ASP A 58 -3.92 6.95 3.82
N ARG A 59 -3.54 6.49 5.02
CA ARG A 59 -4.21 5.33 5.64
C ARG A 59 -5.68 5.62 5.91
N PHE A 60 -5.97 6.83 6.38
CA PHE A 60 -7.34 7.28 6.64
C PHE A 60 -8.15 7.36 5.34
N LEU A 61 -7.59 7.94 4.28
CA LEU A 61 -8.18 8.03 2.94
C LEU A 61 -8.64 6.67 2.42
N TRP A 62 -7.74 5.68 2.46
CA TRP A 62 -8.05 4.33 1.99
C TRP A 62 -9.11 3.65 2.86
N ALA A 63 -9.06 3.82 4.17
CA ALA A 63 -10.06 3.25 5.09
C ALA A 63 -11.46 3.85 4.86
N VAL A 64 -11.57 5.17 4.61
CA VAL A 64 -12.85 5.81 4.29
C VAL A 64 -13.39 5.35 2.93
N ALA A 65 -12.52 5.20 1.92
CA ALA A 65 -12.92 4.68 0.61
C ALA A 65 -13.41 3.22 0.68
N GLU A 66 -12.81 2.41 1.54
CA GLU A 66 -13.24 1.02 1.80
C GLU A 66 -14.61 0.98 2.50
N GLU A 67 -14.82 1.80 3.53
CA GLU A 67 -16.11 1.93 4.25
C GLU A 67 -17.25 2.41 3.33
N LEU A 68 -16.91 3.21 2.31
CA LEU A 68 -17.83 3.67 1.27
C LEU A 68 -18.06 2.66 0.15
N GLU A 69 -17.36 1.51 0.17
CA GLU A 69 -17.34 0.50 -0.90
C GLU A 69 -17.02 1.09 -2.28
N HIS A 70 -16.27 2.20 -2.32
CA HIS A 70 -16.02 2.96 -3.55
C HIS A 70 -14.53 3.31 -3.68
N ALA A 71 -13.72 2.31 -4.02
CA ALA A 71 -12.27 2.45 -4.21
C ALA A 71 -11.86 3.54 -5.21
N GLY A 72 -12.71 3.89 -6.18
CA GLY A 72 -12.44 4.98 -7.13
C GLY A 72 -12.41 6.39 -6.52
N LEU A 73 -12.86 6.58 -5.29
CA LEU A 73 -12.88 7.89 -4.61
C LEU A 73 -11.47 8.38 -4.27
N ILE A 74 -10.53 7.47 -4.02
CA ILE A 74 -9.14 7.80 -3.70
C ILE A 74 -8.45 8.63 -4.78
N HIS A 75 -8.96 8.64 -6.02
CA HIS A 75 -8.42 9.43 -7.13
C HIS A 75 -9.06 10.81 -7.26
N ARG A 76 -10.11 11.11 -6.49
CA ARG A 76 -10.75 12.42 -6.50
C ARG A 76 -10.01 13.37 -5.59
N SER A 77 -9.54 14.48 -6.14
CA SER A 77 -8.79 15.49 -5.40
C SER A 77 -9.59 16.05 -4.21
N GLU A 78 -10.90 16.25 -4.37
CA GLU A 78 -11.78 16.72 -3.30
C GLU A 78 -11.86 15.74 -2.11
N PHE A 79 -11.91 14.44 -2.41
CA PHE A 79 -11.93 13.38 -1.41
C PHE A 79 -10.57 13.26 -0.70
N GLN A 80 -9.47 13.36 -1.44
CA GLN A 80 -8.12 13.40 -0.88
C GLN A 80 -7.95 14.59 0.08
N SER A 81 -8.36 15.80 -0.32
CA SER A 81 -8.27 16.99 0.54
C SER A 81 -9.16 16.88 1.77
N PHE A 82 -10.38 16.35 1.63
CA PHE A 82 -11.27 16.09 2.76
C PHE A 82 -10.65 15.13 3.77
N CYS A 83 -10.12 13.98 3.33
CA CYS A 83 -9.49 13.01 4.21
C CYS A 83 -8.21 13.57 4.86
N ALA A 84 -7.43 14.39 4.15
CA ALA A 84 -6.25 15.04 4.70
C ALA A 84 -6.56 16.12 5.76
N ASP A 85 -7.72 16.77 5.71
CA ASP A 85 -8.16 17.73 6.73
C ASP A 85 -8.87 17.03 7.92
N SER A 86 -9.56 15.93 7.62
CA SER A 86 -10.47 15.28 8.58
C SER A 86 -9.82 14.16 9.41
N PHE A 87 -8.64 13.64 9.02
CA PHE A 87 -8.06 12.45 9.68
C PHE A 87 -7.71 12.69 11.17
N GLU A 88 -7.45 13.94 11.58
CA GLU A 88 -7.17 14.28 12.97
C GLU A 88 -8.43 14.52 13.82
N THR A 89 -9.58 14.77 13.17
CA THR A 89 -10.79 15.24 13.85
C THR A 89 -11.97 14.28 13.77
N MET A 90 -11.97 13.36 12.80
CA MET A 90 -13.05 12.42 12.55
C MET A 90 -12.55 10.98 12.54
N THR A 91 -13.42 10.05 12.95
CA THR A 91 -13.21 8.62 12.70
C THR A 91 -13.61 8.26 11.28
N VAL A 92 -13.11 7.12 10.77
CA VAL A 92 -13.40 6.62 9.41
C VAL A 92 -14.91 6.57 9.12
N GLY A 93 -15.70 6.04 10.07
CA GLY A 93 -17.16 5.95 9.91
C GLY A 93 -17.86 7.31 9.87
N GLN A 94 -17.39 8.29 10.66
CA GLN A 94 -17.94 9.65 10.63
C GLN A 94 -17.63 10.36 9.31
N ALA A 95 -16.40 10.19 8.81
CA ALA A 95 -15.99 10.76 7.53
C ALA A 95 -16.75 10.13 6.35
N ALA A 96 -16.97 8.81 6.38
CA ALA A 96 -17.78 8.11 5.39
C ALA A 96 -19.25 8.56 5.40
N ASP A 97 -19.85 8.68 6.58
CA ASP A 97 -21.24 9.14 6.72
C ASP A 97 -21.42 10.59 6.22
N PHE A 98 -20.48 11.47 6.57
CA PHE A 98 -20.45 12.84 6.09
C PHE A 98 -20.33 12.93 4.56
N TRP A 99 -19.44 12.13 3.97
CA TRP A 99 -19.25 12.09 2.52
C TRP A 99 -20.50 11.56 1.79
N ARG A 100 -21.17 10.52 2.33
CA ARG A 100 -22.45 10.01 1.77
C ARG A 100 -23.54 11.08 1.74
N MET A 101 -23.62 11.91 2.77
CA MET A 101 -24.60 13.01 2.81
C MET A 101 -24.26 14.12 1.82
N HIS A 102 -22.98 14.36 1.55
CA HIS A 102 -22.53 15.43 0.65
C HIS A 102 -22.64 15.06 -0.85
N GLU A 103 -22.43 13.79 -1.25
CA GLU A 103 -22.63 13.35 -2.64
C GLU A 103 -24.10 13.12 -3.03
N GLY A 104 -25.01 13.05 -2.05
CA GLY A 104 -26.45 12.80 -2.27
C GLY A 104 -27.29 14.04 -2.62
N ASN A 105 -26.68 15.21 -2.80
CA ASN A 105 -27.36 16.49 -3.08
C ASN A 105 -26.82 17.14 -4.36
#